data_AF-A0A7L5ZKP7-F1
#
_entry.id   AF-A0A7L5ZKP7-F1
#
_cell.length_a   1.000
_cell.length_b   1.000
_cell.length_c   1.000
_cell.angle_alpha   90.00
_cell.angle_beta   90.00
_cell.angle_gamma   90.00
#
_symmetry.space_group_name_H-M   'P 1'
#
loop_
_entity.id
_entity.type
_entity.pdbx_description
1 polymer ?
#
loop_
_entity_poly.entity_id
_entity_poly.type
_entity_poly.pdbx_seq_one_letter_code
_entity_poly.pdbx_strand_id
1 'polypeptide(L)'
;MSNIVTCPGCGTRTKVPAAASGKPRCPSCKTDLPWIVAGDDENFGAVADAGKVVVLVDLWAPWCGPCRMVSPALERLARERAGRLKLVKVNVDTSPRTQGRFRAQSIPTLVLLSGGKEIARQVGALRYEQLAAWVDRFLR
;
A
#
# COMPACT_ATOMS: atom_id res chain seq x y z
N MET A 1 -5.99 4.35 13.18
CA MET A 1 -6.77 5.33 12.38
C MET A 1 -7.56 4.58 11.29
N SER A 2 -8.62 5.15 10.73
CA SER A 2 -9.47 4.51 9.70
C SER A 2 -9.80 5.51 8.60
N ASN A 3 -9.75 5.09 7.35
CA ASN A 3 -10.00 5.95 6.19
C ASN A 3 -11.40 5.69 5.62
N ILE A 4 -12.09 6.73 5.15
CA ILE A 4 -13.36 6.58 4.45
C ILE A 4 -13.09 6.25 2.99
N VAL A 5 -13.65 5.16 2.50
CA VAL A 5 -13.59 4.76 1.09
C VAL A 5 -14.99 4.63 0.52
N THR A 6 -15.13 4.94 -0.77
CA THR A 6 -16.34 4.65 -1.54
C THR A 6 -16.24 3.23 -2.10
N CYS A 7 -17.22 2.39 -1.83
CA CYS A 7 -17.26 1.02 -2.33
C CYS A 7 -17.41 1.01 -3.86
N PRO A 8 -16.52 0.32 -4.60
CA PRO A 8 -16.61 0.26 -6.07
C PRO A 8 -17.83 -0.54 -6.57
N GLY A 9 -18.37 -1.45 -5.75
CA GLY A 9 -19.53 -2.28 -6.13
C GLY A 9 -20.90 -1.61 -5.98
N CYS A 10 -21.10 -0.77 -4.96
CA CYS A 10 -22.43 -0.20 -4.65
C CYS A 10 -22.43 1.29 -4.28
N GLY A 11 -21.27 1.96 -4.30
CA GLY A 11 -21.17 3.38 -3.95
C GLY A 11 -21.24 3.72 -2.45
N THR A 12 -21.49 2.73 -1.58
CA THR A 12 -21.53 2.97 -0.11
C THR A 12 -20.21 3.54 0.39
N ARG A 13 -20.26 4.67 1.10
CA ARG A 13 -19.10 5.22 1.83
C ARG A 13 -18.96 4.52 3.18
N THR A 14 -17.80 3.92 3.43
CA THR A 14 -17.54 3.16 4.67
C THR A 14 -16.13 3.36 5.18
N LYS A 15 -15.92 3.17 6.48
CA LYS A 15 -14.60 3.19 7.10
C LYS A 15 -13.86 1.88 6.81
N VAL A 16 -12.59 1.98 6.43
CA VAL A 16 -11.63 0.88 6.35
C VAL A 16 -10.57 1.11 7.43
N PRO A 17 -10.36 0.15 8.35
CA PRO A 17 -9.34 0.28 9.39
C PRO A 17 -7.94 0.30 8.78
N ALA A 18 -7.02 1.10 9.34
CA ALA A 18 -5.64 1.13 8.87
C ALA A 18 -4.88 -0.17 9.21
N ALA A 19 -5.19 -0.77 10.36
CA ALA A 19 -4.64 -2.03 10.84
C ALA A 19 -5.79 -2.99 11.16
N ALA A 20 -5.78 -4.17 10.54
CA ALA A 20 -6.75 -5.23 10.76
C ALA A 20 -6.19 -6.55 10.21
N SER A 21 -6.70 -7.68 10.68
CA SER A 21 -6.45 -8.98 10.06
C SER A 21 -7.48 -9.24 8.95
N GLY A 22 -7.05 -9.88 7.86
CA GLY A 22 -7.91 -10.24 6.73
C GLY A 22 -8.04 -9.13 5.68
N LYS A 23 -9.17 -9.10 4.96
CA LYS A 23 -9.44 -8.12 3.89
C LYS A 23 -10.67 -7.27 4.18
N PRO A 24 -10.62 -5.94 4.04
CA PRO A 24 -11.77 -5.07 4.23
C PRO A 24 -12.87 -5.36 3.20
N ARG A 25 -14.12 -5.53 3.66
CA ARG A 25 -15.29 -5.79 2.81
C ARG A 25 -16.37 -4.75 3.06
N CYS A 26 -17.10 -4.39 2.00
CA CYS A 26 -18.23 -3.49 2.09
C CYS A 26 -19.31 -4.07 3.02
N PRO A 27 -19.81 -3.31 4.01
CA PRO A 27 -20.87 -3.81 4.89
C PRO A 27 -22.17 -4.07 4.12
N SER A 28 -22.44 -3.29 3.07
CA SER A 28 -23.64 -3.37 2.23
C SER A 28 -23.58 -4.53 1.24
N CYS A 29 -22.67 -4.50 0.25
CA CYS A 29 -22.66 -5.46 -0.86
C CYS A 29 -21.56 -6.53 -0.78
N LYS A 30 -20.77 -6.55 0.31
CA LYS A 30 -19.66 -7.50 0.56
C LYS A 30 -18.48 -7.45 -0.41
N THR A 31 -18.47 -6.55 -1.40
CA THR A 31 -17.33 -6.30 -2.29
C THR A 31 -16.07 -5.97 -1.50
N ASP A 32 -14.93 -6.53 -1.90
CA ASP A 32 -13.63 -6.19 -1.33
C ASP A 32 -13.31 -4.71 -1.55
N LEU A 33 -12.85 -4.03 -0.50
CA LEU A 33 -12.60 -2.59 -0.54
C LEU A 33 -11.12 -2.30 -0.78
N PRO A 34 -10.79 -1.21 -1.51
CA PRO A 34 -9.43 -0.72 -1.60
C PRO A 34 -8.85 -0.43 -0.21
N TRP A 35 -7.61 -0.86 0.02
CA TRP A 35 -6.94 -0.68 1.30
C TRP A 35 -5.67 0.14 1.13
N ILE A 36 -5.83 1.47 1.24
CA ILE A 36 -4.75 2.45 1.09
C ILE A 36 -4.64 3.22 2.41
N VAL A 37 -3.46 3.20 3.02
CA VAL A 37 -3.23 3.75 4.35
C VAL A 37 -1.91 4.52 4.37
N ALA A 38 -1.83 5.55 5.22
CA ALA A 38 -0.56 6.14 5.59
C ALA A 38 0.12 5.27 6.66
N GLY A 39 1.44 5.14 6.58
CA GLY A 39 2.28 4.55 7.60
C GLY A 39 3.35 5.54 8.04
N ASP A 40 3.71 5.47 9.31
CA ASP A 40 4.78 6.27 9.91
C ASP A 40 5.55 5.44 10.94
N ASP A 41 6.56 6.05 11.53
CA ASP A 41 7.40 5.44 12.53
C ASP A 41 6.63 4.89 13.75
N GLU A 42 5.47 5.43 14.13
CA GLU A 42 4.70 4.97 15.29
C GLU A 42 3.82 3.77 14.96
N ASN A 43 3.22 3.76 13.76
CA ASN A 43 2.19 2.79 13.41
C ASN A 43 2.60 1.74 12.37
N PHE A 44 3.81 1.85 11.77
CA PHE A 44 4.20 1.02 10.63
C PHE A 44 4.01 -0.47 10.87
N GLY A 45 4.41 -0.98 12.05
CA GLY A 45 4.28 -2.39 12.39
C GLY A 45 2.84 -2.89 12.35
N ALA A 46 1.89 -2.09 12.85
CA ALA A 46 0.47 -2.44 12.87
C ALA A 46 -0.17 -2.34 11.48
N VAL A 47 0.20 -1.34 10.67
CA VAL A 47 -0.37 -1.17 9.33
C VAL A 47 0.28 -2.08 8.28
N ALA A 48 1.51 -2.54 8.50
CA ALA A 48 2.18 -3.51 7.63
C ALA A 48 1.74 -4.97 7.91
N ASP A 49 1.07 -5.22 9.03
CA ASP A 49 0.40 -6.50 9.27
C ASP A 49 -0.96 -6.53 8.57
N ALA A 50 -1.13 -7.49 7.66
CA ALA A 50 -2.36 -7.70 6.89
C ALA A 50 -2.68 -9.18 6.68
N GLY A 51 -2.09 -10.08 7.49
CA GLY A 51 -2.26 -11.52 7.36
C GLY A 51 -1.87 -12.07 5.98
N LYS A 52 -2.87 -12.59 5.23
CA LYS A 52 -2.67 -13.18 3.89
C LYS A 52 -2.64 -12.14 2.74
N VAL A 53 -3.00 -10.88 3.01
CA VAL A 53 -2.99 -9.81 2.00
C VAL A 53 -1.55 -9.33 1.82
N VAL A 54 -1.10 -9.22 0.57
CA VAL A 54 0.24 -8.68 0.26
C VAL A 54 0.24 -7.18 0.51
N VAL A 55 1.28 -6.68 1.17
CA VAL A 55 1.43 -5.26 1.48
C VAL A 55 2.49 -4.65 0.56
N LEU A 56 2.11 -3.63 -0.21
CA LEU A 56 3.01 -2.78 -0.97
C LEU A 56 3.30 -1.52 -0.17
N VAL A 57 4.56 -1.32 0.18
CA VAL A 57 5.06 -0.13 0.87
C VAL A 57 5.63 0.84 -0.17
N ASP A 58 5.10 2.05 -0.23
CA ASP A 58 5.61 3.17 -1.02
C ASP A 58 6.41 4.09 -0.09
N LEU A 59 7.74 4.02 -0.13
CA LEU A 59 8.63 4.96 0.55
C LEU A 59 8.85 6.17 -0.36
N TRP A 60 8.26 7.31 0.02
CA TRP A 60 8.17 8.51 -0.82
C TRP A 60 8.48 9.79 -0.04
N ALA A 61 8.57 10.92 -0.74
CA ALA A 61 8.61 12.27 -0.16
C ALA A 61 7.92 13.28 -1.10
N PRO A 62 7.38 14.41 -0.61
CA PRO A 62 6.63 15.38 -1.43
C PRO A 62 7.48 16.07 -2.49
N TRP A 63 8.76 16.29 -2.22
CA TRP A 63 9.72 16.91 -3.14
C TRP A 63 10.20 15.95 -4.25
N CYS A 64 9.94 14.66 -4.13
CA CYS A 64 10.37 13.65 -5.09
C CYS A 64 9.45 13.61 -6.32
N GLY A 65 9.94 14.16 -7.45
CA GLY A 65 9.25 14.14 -8.74
C GLY A 65 8.78 12.74 -9.17
N PRO A 66 9.67 11.74 -9.25
CA PRO A 66 9.29 10.36 -9.60
C PRO A 66 8.25 9.73 -8.65
N CYS A 67 8.29 10.07 -7.36
CA CYS A 67 7.30 9.60 -6.38
C CYS A 67 5.90 10.13 -6.74
N ARG A 68 5.78 11.43 -7.03
CA ARG A 68 4.52 12.04 -7.45
C ARG A 68 3.95 11.41 -8.72
N MET A 69 4.80 10.94 -9.63
CA MET A 69 4.35 10.24 -10.84
C MET A 69 3.82 8.83 -10.56
N VAL A 70 4.47 8.06 -9.68
CA VAL A 70 4.11 6.65 -9.44
C VAL A 70 3.00 6.48 -8.39
N SER A 71 2.85 7.39 -7.43
CA SER A 71 1.83 7.25 -6.37
C SER A 71 0.39 7.08 -6.91
N PRO A 72 -0.09 7.83 -7.93
CA PRO A 72 -1.42 7.58 -8.50
C PRO A 72 -1.56 6.18 -9.13
N ALA A 73 -0.49 5.66 -9.75
CA ALA A 73 -0.46 4.32 -10.33
C ALA A 73 -0.54 3.23 -9.23
N LEU A 74 0.15 3.43 -8.11
CA LEU A 74 0.08 2.53 -6.95
C LEU A 74 -1.33 2.51 -6.33
N GLU A 75 -1.95 3.69 -6.17
CA GLU A 75 -3.32 3.77 -5.66
C GLU A 75 -4.34 3.12 -6.60
N ARG A 76 -4.17 3.30 -7.92
CA ARG A 76 -4.99 2.60 -8.91
C ARG A 76 -4.84 1.08 -8.76
N LEU A 77 -3.61 0.58 -8.67
CA LEU A 77 -3.35 -0.85 -8.52
C LEU A 77 -3.98 -1.41 -7.23
N ALA A 78 -3.87 -0.69 -6.11
CA ALA A 78 -4.51 -1.07 -4.84
C ALA A 78 -6.04 -1.09 -4.90
N ARG A 79 -6.65 -0.24 -5.74
CA ARG A 79 -8.10 -0.26 -6.01
C ARG A 79 -8.48 -1.46 -6.88
N GLU A 80 -7.76 -1.71 -7.97
CA GLU A 80 -8.04 -2.82 -8.89
C GLU A 80 -7.75 -4.20 -8.27
N ARG A 81 -6.81 -4.29 -7.33
CA ARG A 81 -6.44 -5.53 -6.61
C ARG A 81 -7.00 -5.55 -5.19
N ALA A 82 -8.13 -4.87 -4.95
CA ALA A 82 -8.79 -4.83 -3.65
C ALA A 82 -8.96 -6.24 -3.07
N GLY A 83 -8.68 -6.39 -1.78
CA GLY A 83 -8.72 -7.66 -1.08
C GLY A 83 -7.51 -8.58 -1.27
N ARG A 84 -6.61 -8.29 -2.22
CA ARG A 84 -5.35 -9.02 -2.46
C ARG A 84 -4.11 -8.17 -2.19
N LEU A 85 -4.22 -6.86 -2.40
CA LEU A 85 -3.15 -5.88 -2.21
C LEU A 85 -3.57 -4.78 -1.23
N LYS A 86 -2.70 -4.47 -0.27
CA LYS A 86 -2.78 -3.29 0.59
C LYS A 86 -1.64 -2.34 0.23
N LEU A 87 -1.92 -1.04 0.12
CA LEU A 87 -0.91 -0.02 -0.09
C LEU A 87 -0.66 0.77 1.20
N VAL A 88 0.59 0.80 1.66
CA VAL A 88 1.05 1.60 2.80
C VAL A 88 1.99 2.68 2.27
N LYS A 89 1.61 3.94 2.40
CA LYS A 89 2.42 5.09 1.95
C LYS A 89 3.18 5.66 3.13
N VAL A 90 4.51 5.69 3.06
CA VAL A 90 5.41 6.15 4.13
C VAL A 90 6.21 7.35 3.63
N ASN A 91 6.00 8.51 4.27
CA ASN A 91 6.81 9.70 3.98
C ASN A 91 8.16 9.58 4.72
N VAL A 92 9.26 9.49 3.98
CA VAL A 92 10.59 9.30 4.56
C VAL A 92 11.09 10.52 5.33
N ASP A 93 10.62 11.73 4.99
CA ASP A 93 10.99 12.97 5.71
C ASP A 93 10.57 12.92 7.19
N THR A 94 9.46 12.26 7.47
CA THR A 94 8.85 12.17 8.81
C THR A 94 8.94 10.78 9.42
N SER A 95 9.64 9.84 8.77
CA SER A 95 9.71 8.44 9.21
C SER A 95 11.10 7.83 9.00
N PRO A 96 12.15 8.41 9.59
CA PRO A 96 13.53 7.96 9.39
C PRO A 96 13.77 6.55 9.93
N ARG A 97 13.06 6.10 10.97
CA ARG A 97 13.24 4.72 11.47
C ARG A 97 12.68 3.71 10.49
N THR A 98 11.53 4.00 9.88
CA THR A 98 10.91 3.15 8.86
C THR A 98 11.73 3.16 7.57
N GLN A 99 12.25 4.32 7.15
CA GLN A 99 13.20 4.41 6.05
C GLN A 99 14.44 3.54 6.31
N GLY A 100 15.03 3.65 7.51
CA GLY A 100 16.18 2.87 7.95
C GLY A 100 15.90 1.36 7.99
N ARG A 101 14.72 0.95 8.47
CA ARG A 101 14.27 -0.45 8.47
C ARG A 101 14.33 -1.08 7.08
N PHE A 102 13.92 -0.33 6.05
CA PHE A 102 13.98 -0.80 4.67
C PHE A 102 15.30 -0.52 3.96
N ARG A 103 16.25 0.14 4.62
CA ARG A 103 17.52 0.61 4.02
C ARG A 103 17.29 1.39 2.72
N ALA A 104 16.23 2.22 2.69
CA ALA A 104 15.87 2.98 1.50
C ALA A 104 16.83 4.18 1.32
N GLN A 105 17.82 4.01 0.44
CA GLN A 105 18.82 5.03 0.11
C GLN A 105 18.35 5.99 -0.99
N SER A 106 17.35 5.59 -1.78
CA SER A 106 16.75 6.41 -2.83
C SER A 106 15.23 6.24 -2.82
N ILE A 107 14.52 7.25 -3.33
CA ILE A 107 13.06 7.25 -3.42
C ILE A 107 12.59 7.53 -4.86
N PRO A 108 11.47 6.93 -5.30
CA PRO A 108 10.64 5.99 -4.53
C PRO A 108 11.34 4.65 -4.36
N THR A 109 11.21 4.05 -3.17
CA THR A 109 11.52 2.63 -2.96
C THR A 109 10.20 1.92 -2.68
N LEU A 110 9.90 0.90 -3.47
CA LEU A 110 8.71 0.07 -3.35
C LEU A 110 9.10 -1.28 -2.77
N VAL A 111 8.40 -1.72 -1.73
CA VAL A 111 8.68 -3.00 -1.06
C VAL A 111 7.39 -3.81 -0.96
N LEU A 112 7.43 -5.06 -1.41
CA LEU A 112 6.33 -6.01 -1.20
C LEU A 112 6.61 -6.86 0.05
N LEU A 113 5.61 -6.95 0.93
CA LEU A 113 5.64 -7.77 2.13
C LEU A 113 4.56 -8.86 2.07
N SER A 114 4.89 -10.05 2.54
CA SER A 114 3.93 -11.11 2.84
C SER A 114 4.22 -11.67 4.23
N GLY A 115 3.22 -11.66 5.11
CA GLY A 115 3.41 -12.06 6.51
C GLY A 115 4.50 -11.26 7.22
N GLY A 116 4.61 -9.96 6.92
CA GLY A 116 5.63 -9.06 7.48
C GLY A 116 7.06 -9.23 6.94
N LYS A 117 7.29 -10.18 6.03
CA LYS A 117 8.60 -10.42 5.39
C LYS A 117 8.65 -9.78 4.02
N GLU A 118 9.78 -9.15 3.69
CA GLU A 118 10.06 -8.67 2.34
C GLU A 118 10.15 -9.83 1.35
N ILE A 119 9.34 -9.78 0.29
CA ILE A 119 9.31 -10.79 -0.78
C ILE A 119 9.79 -10.24 -2.13
N ALA A 120 9.77 -8.91 -2.29
CA ALA A 120 10.29 -8.24 -3.47
C ALA A 120 10.54 -6.75 -3.18
N ARG A 121 11.39 -6.15 -4.02
CA ARG A 121 11.73 -4.73 -3.98
C ARG A 121 11.88 -4.17 -5.38
N GLN A 122 11.47 -2.92 -5.55
CA GLN A 122 11.73 -2.11 -6.74
C GLN A 122 12.21 -0.73 -6.30
N VAL A 123 13.35 -0.29 -6.82
CA VAL A 123 13.87 1.07 -6.61
C VAL A 123 13.59 1.90 -7.85
N GLY A 124 13.08 3.12 -7.66
CA GLY A 124 12.67 4.01 -8.74
C GLY A 124 11.24 3.77 -9.22
N ALA A 125 10.75 4.72 -10.02
CA ALA A 125 9.39 4.69 -10.56
C ALA A 125 9.29 3.76 -11.77
N LEU A 126 8.20 2.98 -11.83
CA LEU A 126 7.81 2.19 -13.00
C LEU A 126 6.55 2.79 -13.65
N ARG A 127 6.37 2.54 -14.95
CA ARG A 127 5.07 2.79 -15.61
C ARG A 127 4.04 1.78 -15.12
N TYR A 128 2.75 2.12 -15.24
CA TYR A 128 1.65 1.30 -14.72
C TYR A 128 1.73 -0.18 -15.12
N GLU A 129 1.92 -0.47 -16.40
CA GLU A 129 1.97 -1.86 -16.89
C GLU A 129 3.13 -2.66 -16.27
N GLN A 130 4.30 -2.04 -16.12
CA GLN A 130 5.46 -2.68 -15.51
C GLN A 130 5.26 -2.88 -14.01
N LEU A 131 4.63 -1.90 -13.35
CA LEU A 131 4.29 -1.97 -11.93
C LEU A 131 3.26 -3.08 -11.67
N ALA A 132 2.18 -3.15 -12.46
CA ALA A 132 1.16 -4.18 -12.35
C ALA A 132 1.75 -5.57 -12.58
N ALA A 133 2.52 -5.75 -13.67
CA ALA A 133 3.19 -7.01 -13.97
C ALA A 133 4.16 -7.44 -12.85
N TRP A 134 4.91 -6.50 -12.26
CA TRP A 134 5.81 -6.78 -11.14
C TRP A 134 5.04 -7.24 -9.89
N VAL A 135 3.99 -6.52 -9.49
CA VAL A 135 3.19 -6.86 -8.29
C VAL A 135 2.42 -8.17 -8.48
N ASP A 136 1.79 -8.38 -9.63
CA ASP A 136 0.91 -9.53 -9.88
C ASP A 136 1.65 -10.87 -9.81
N ARG A 137 2.98 -10.89 -10.03
CA ARG A 137 3.83 -12.09 -9.80
C ARG A 137 3.80 -12.60 -8.36
N PHE A 138 3.47 -11.73 -7.41
CA PHE A 138 3.44 -12.02 -5.98
C PHE A 138 2.02 -12.11 -5.42
N LEU A 139 1.02 -11.71 -6.20
CA LEU A 139 -0.39 -11.93 -5.88
C LEU A 139 -0.76 -13.33 -6.38
N ARG A 140 -0.55 -14.34 -5.53
CA ARG A 140 -1.07 -15.69 -5.77
C ARG A 140 -2.58 -15.76 -5.56
#